data_AF-A0A0L0FRV8-F1
#
_entry.id   AF-A0A0L0FRV8-F1
#
_cell.length_a   1.000
_cell.length_b   1.000
_cell.length_c   1.000
_cell.angle_alpha   90.00
_cell.angle_beta   90.00
_cell.angle_gamma   90.00
#
_symmetry.space_group_name_H-M   'P 1'
#
loop_
_entity.id
_entity.type
_entity.pdbx_description
1 polymer ?
#
loop_
_entity_poly.entity_id
_entity_poly.type
_entity_poly.pdbx_seq_one_letter_code
_entity_poly.pdbx_strand_id
1 'polypeptide(L)' 'MLDNMMPDEVTQFALRVKFSEHPPIEYEAFSPTVYDRKNPISRLSISTMIHIAHEMDEYKNGEMEVHPESVNNTSLYT' A
#
# COMPACT_ATOMS: atom_id res chain seq x y z
N MET A 1 10.95 41.64 -17.31
CA MET A 1 11.96 41.80 -16.25
C MET A 1 11.45 41.05 -15.02
N LEU A 2 11.68 39.74 -14.99
CA LEU A 2 11.32 38.83 -13.89
C LEU A 2 12.62 38.14 -13.42
N ASP A 3 13.70 38.91 -13.38
CA ASP A 3 15.05 38.40 -13.13
C ASP A 3 15.47 38.74 -11.69
N ASN A 4 14.68 38.34 -10.68
CA ASN A 4 15.06 38.48 -9.28
C ASN A 4 14.24 37.56 -8.33
N MET A 5 14.12 36.28 -8.68
CA MET A 5 13.83 35.25 -7.66
C MET A 5 15.12 34.48 -7.40
N MET A 6 15.70 34.71 -6.22
CA MET A 6 16.86 33.97 -5.71
C MET A 6 16.49 32.48 -5.59
N PRO A 7 17.40 31.52 -5.87
CA PRO A 7 17.08 30.09 -5.86
C PRO A 7 16.95 29.46 -4.46
N ASP A 8 16.86 30.26 -3.39
CA ASP A 8 17.30 29.80 -2.07
C ASP A 8 16.19 29.46 -1.07
N GLU A 9 14.91 29.52 -1.45
CA GLU A 9 13.81 29.17 -0.52
C GLU A 9 13.14 27.81 -0.80
N VAL A 10 13.57 27.07 -1.82
CA VAL A 10 13.09 25.69 -2.08
C VAL A 10 14.01 24.64 -1.43
N THR A 11 15.18 25.06 -0.94
CA THR A 11 16.29 24.18 -0.57
C THR A 11 16.38 23.88 0.92
N GLN A 12 15.27 23.94 1.67
CA GLN A 12 15.27 23.72 3.13
C GLN A 12 14.51 22.46 3.60
N PHE A 13 14.16 21.55 2.70
CA PHE A 13 14.01 20.14 3.08
C PHE A 13 15.26 19.40 2.63
N ALA A 14 16.34 19.55 3.40
CA ALA A 14 17.53 18.71 3.24
C ALA A 14 17.13 17.25 3.48
N LEU A 15 16.83 16.53 2.40
CA LEU A 15 16.62 15.09 2.41
C LEU A 15 17.87 14.45 3.03
N ARG A 16 17.71 13.93 4.25
CA ARG A 16 18.81 13.27 5.01
C ARG A 16 19.24 11.94 4.39
N VAL A 17 18.47 11.42 3.44
CA VAL A 17 18.78 10.18 2.73
C VAL A 17 19.81 10.48 1.65
N LYS A 18 20.99 9.84 1.77
CA LYS A 18 22.02 9.83 0.73
C LYS A 18 22.11 8.42 0.16
N PHE A 19 22.09 8.29 -1.15
CA PHE A 19 22.35 7.03 -1.83
C PHE A 19 23.87 6.85 -2.01
N SER A 20 24.33 5.59 -2.02
CA SER A 20 25.75 5.28 -2.26
C SER A 20 26.17 5.67 -3.68
N GLU A 21 27.34 6.29 -3.82
CA GLU A 21 27.98 6.61 -5.12
C GLU A 21 28.90 5.49 -5.63
N HIS A 22 29.11 4.44 -4.82
CA HIS A 22 29.95 3.29 -5.18
C HIS A 22 29.29 2.38 -6.23
N PRO A 23 30.07 1.57 -6.99
CA PRO A 23 29.54 0.64 -7.98
C PRO A 23 28.48 -0.31 -7.38
N PRO A 24 27.63 -0.93 -8.22
CA PRO A 24 26.47 -1.70 -7.77
C PRO A 24 26.84 -2.62 -6.60
N ILE A 25 25.97 -2.68 -5.59
CA ILE A 25 26.09 -3.62 -4.46
C ILE A 25 26.53 -4.97 -5.03
N GLU A 26 27.63 -5.53 -4.51
CA GLU A 26 28.12 -6.84 -4.95
C GLU A 26 27.01 -7.87 -4.71
N TYR A 27 26.31 -8.23 -5.77
CA TYR A 27 25.28 -9.25 -5.71
C TYR A 27 25.97 -10.60 -5.63
N GLU A 28 25.89 -11.28 -4.49
CA GLU A 28 25.99 -12.74 -4.52
C GLU A 28 24.89 -13.24 -5.46
N ALA A 29 25.30 -13.88 -6.56
CA ALA A 29 24.37 -14.41 -7.52
C ALA A 29 23.61 -15.58 -6.88
N PHE A 30 22.48 -15.28 -6.25
CA PHE A 30 21.58 -16.32 -5.76
C PHE A 30 20.83 -16.91 -6.95
N SER A 31 21.00 -18.21 -7.17
CA SER A 31 20.11 -18.95 -8.07
C SER A 31 18.72 -18.99 -7.42
N PRO A 32 17.69 -18.34 -7.99
CA PRO A 32 16.35 -18.40 -7.43
C PRO A 32 15.90 -19.86 -7.40
N THR A 33 15.33 -20.30 -6.28
CA THR A 33 14.84 -21.68 -6.17
C THR A 33 13.80 -21.94 -7.24
N VAL A 34 14.08 -22.89 -8.13
CA VAL A 34 13.21 -23.28 -9.24
C VAL A 34 12.21 -24.32 -8.75
N TYR A 35 11.06 -23.86 -8.26
CA TYR A 35 9.90 -24.70 -7.96
C TYR A 35 8.62 -23.99 -8.39
N ASP A 36 7.56 -24.75 -8.63
CA ASP A 36 6.27 -24.17 -9.01
C ASP A 36 5.67 -23.41 -7.81
N ARG A 37 5.68 -22.07 -7.91
CA ARG A 37 5.09 -21.15 -6.93
C ARG A 37 3.66 -20.75 -7.29
N LYS A 38 3.03 -21.42 -8.27
CA LYS A 38 1.64 -21.12 -8.62
C LYS A 38 0.75 -21.48 -7.44
N ASN A 39 0.25 -20.45 -6.78
CA ASN A 39 -0.88 -20.62 -5.87
C ASN A 39 -2.12 -20.99 -6.69
N PRO A 40 -2.98 -21.88 -6.18
CA PRO A 40 -4.28 -22.08 -6.78
C PRO A 40 -5.05 -20.76 -6.73
N ILE A 41 -5.33 -20.19 -7.90
CA ILE A 41 -6.21 -19.02 -8.02
C ILE A 41 -7.63 -19.54 -8.17
N SER A 42 -8.41 -19.54 -7.09
CA SER A 42 -9.86 -19.69 -7.18
C SER A 42 -10.48 -18.31 -7.43
N ARG A 43 -11.25 -18.19 -8.51
CA ARG A 43 -12.12 -17.01 -8.69
C ARG A 43 -13.45 -17.29 -8.00
N LEU A 44 -13.86 -16.38 -7.12
CA LEU A 44 -15.17 -16.45 -6.48
C LEU A 44 -16.25 -16.10 -7.51
N SER A 45 -17.40 -16.75 -7.40
CA SER A 45 -18.56 -16.39 -8.21
C SER A 45 -19.10 -15.02 -7.78
N ILE A 46 -19.81 -14.33 -8.68
CA ILE A 46 -20.45 -13.04 -8.36
C ILE A 46 -21.41 -13.19 -7.17
N SER A 47 -22.20 -14.26 -7.14
CA SER A 47 -23.12 -14.55 -6.02
C SER A 47 -22.36 -14.69 -4.70
N THR A 48 -21.23 -15.40 -4.72
CA THR A 48 -20.37 -15.55 -3.53
C THR A 48 -19.79 -14.22 -3.07
N MET A 49 -19.36 -13.35 -4.00
CA MET A 49 -18.85 -12.03 -3.64
C MET A 49 -19.93 -11.13 -3.04
N ILE A 50 -21.16 -11.18 -3.56
CA ILE A 50 -22.31 -10.46 -3.00
C ILE A 50 -22.61 -10.94 -1.59
N HIS A 51 -22.64 -12.26 -1.38
CA HIS A 51 -22.89 -12.83 -0.07
C HIS A 51 -21.83 -12.39 0.96
N ILE A 52 -20.54 -12.47 0.59
CA ILE A 52 -19.45 -12.00 1.45
C ILE A 52 -19.57 -10.50 1.75
N ALA A 53 -19.94 -9.67 0.77
CA ALA A 53 -20.11 -8.24 0.99
C ALA A 53 -21.19 -7.95 2.05
N HIS A 54 -22.33 -8.65 1.98
CA HIS A 54 -23.39 -8.52 2.98
C HIS A 54 -22.93 -8.97 4.37
N GLU A 55 -22.29 -10.14 4.48
CA GLU A 55 -21.77 -10.63 5.76
C GLU A 55 -20.76 -9.66 6.39
N MET A 56 -19.88 -9.09 5.55
CA MET A 56 -18.88 -8.13 6.02
C MET A 56 -19.51 -6.83 6.50
N ASP A 57 -20.56 -6.33 5.83
CA ASP A 57 -21.26 -5.12 6.25
C ASP A 57 -22.07 -5.35 7.53
N GLU A 58 -22.71 -6.52 7.70
CA GLU A 58 -23.41 -6.90 8.94
C GLU A 58 -22.44 -6.95 10.13
N TYR A 59 -21.31 -7.64 9.96
CA TYR A 59 -20.27 -7.73 10.99
C TYR A 59 -19.71 -6.35 11.36
N LYS A 60 -19.36 -5.53 10.38
CA LYS A 60 -18.74 -4.21 10.60
C LYS A 60 -19.66 -3.22 11.30
N ASN A 61 -20.98 -3.34 11.11
CA ASN A 61 -21.96 -2.45 11.72
C ASN A 61 -22.49 -2.96 13.08
N GLY A 62 -22.54 -4.27 13.27
CA GLY A 62 -23.18 -4.88 14.45
C GLY A 62 -22.21 -5.38 15.52
N GLU A 63 -21.05 -5.89 15.12
CA GLU A 63 -20.17 -6.66 16.02
C GLU A 63 -18.77 -6.05 16.15
N MET A 64 -18.26 -5.43 15.09
CA MET A 64 -16.90 -4.90 15.08
C MET A 64 -16.79 -3.67 15.99
N GLU A 65 -15.96 -3.77 17.03
CA GLU A 65 -15.63 -2.62 17.87
C GLU A 65 -14.77 -1.63 17.09
N VAL A 66 -15.25 -0.39 16.99
CA VAL A 66 -14.57 0.70 16.31
C VAL A 66 -14.52 1.90 17.24
N HIS A 67 -13.34 2.52 17.34
CA HIS A 67 -13.20 3.75 18.09
C HIS A 67 -14.15 4.83 17.51
N PRO A 68 -14.88 5.62 18.32
CA PRO A 68 -15.87 6.58 17.83
C PRO A 68 -15.34 7.56 16.78
N GLU A 69 -14.10 8.01 16.92
CA GLU A 69 -13.45 8.94 15.97
C GLU A 69 -13.07 8.27 14.64
N SER A 70 -13.04 6.95 14.60
CA SER A 70 -12.65 6.14 13.43
C SER A 70 -13.85 5.49 12.73
N VAL A 71 -15.09 5.72 13.17
CA VAL A 71 -16.29 5.10 12.59
C VAL A 71 -16.38 5.35 11.08
N ASN A 72 -16.07 6.57 10.64
CA ASN A 72 -16.09 6.93 9.21
C ASN A 72 -14.97 6.28 8.39
N ASN A 73 -13.97 5.65 9.04
CA ASN A 73 -12.92 4.91 8.36
C ASN A 73 -13.31 3.44 8.13
N THR A 74 -14.40 2.96 8.74
CA THR A 74 -14.91 1.61 8.50
C THR A 74 -15.37 1.51 7.05
N SER A 75 -14.61 0.79 6.23
CA SER A 75 -14.97 0.54 4.83
C SER A 75 -16.17 -0.40 4.77
N LEU A 76 -17.31 0.11 4.30
CA LEU A 76 -18.49 -0.68 3.95
C LEU A 76 -18.48 -0.96 2.43
N TYR A 77 -19.17 -2.02 2.02
CA TYR A 77 -19.30 -2.41 0.60
C TYR A 77 -20.53 -1.80 -0.09
N THR A 78 -21.37 -1.08 0.66
CA THR A 78 -22.65 -0.51 0.25
C THR A 78 -22.56 0.91 -0.34
#